data_AF-A0A310SFX5-F1
#
_entry.id   AF-A0A310SFX5-F1
#
_cell.length_a   1.000
_cell.length_b   1.000
_cell.length_c   1.000
_cell.angle_alpha   90.00
_cell.angle_beta   90.00
_cell.angle_gamma   90.00
#
_symmetry.space_group_name_H-M   'P 1'
#
loop_
_entity.id
_entity.type
_entity.pdbx_description
1 polymer ?
#
loop_
_entity_poly.entity_id
_entity_poly.type
_entity_poly.pdbx_seq_one_letter_code
_entity_poly.pdbx_strand_id
1 'polypeptide(L)'
;MKMLMKTSQSSLIVAFTKSAVRGKTFSFIKKCDFSSQNVPNNKITRKSIVTPFPPLTKPIPNLPKAIYATAKEEHQVTKVTVLSNGLKVASENRFGQFCTIGGKF
;
A
#
# COMPACT_ATOMS: atom_id res chain seq x y z
N MET A 1 3.51 -41.84 -26.13
CA MET A 1 3.53 -41.83 -24.65
C MET A 1 3.48 -40.38 -24.17
N LYS A 2 2.42 -39.95 -23.48
CA LYS A 2 2.29 -38.61 -22.89
C LYS A 2 2.19 -38.78 -21.37
N MET A 3 3.17 -38.29 -20.62
CA MET A 3 3.08 -38.18 -19.17
C MET A 3 2.49 -36.81 -18.82
N LEU A 4 1.38 -36.80 -18.09
CA LEU A 4 0.82 -35.60 -17.46
C LEU A 4 1.24 -35.61 -15.99
N MET A 5 2.05 -34.63 -15.60
CA MET A 5 2.48 -34.41 -14.21
C MET A 5 1.30 -33.86 -13.41
N LYS A 6 1.00 -34.48 -12.26
CA LYS A 6 0.01 -33.99 -11.28
C LYS A 6 0.66 -32.92 -10.40
N THR A 7 0.10 -31.70 -10.40
CA THR A 7 0.46 -30.65 -9.44
C THR A 7 -0.34 -30.84 -8.15
N SER A 8 0.34 -30.95 -7.01
CA SER A 8 -0.27 -30.92 -5.68
C SER A 8 -0.60 -29.47 -5.31
N GLN A 9 -1.90 -29.13 -5.28
CA GLN A 9 -2.38 -27.89 -4.67
C GLN A 9 -2.67 -28.17 -3.19
N SER A 10 -1.75 -27.77 -2.32
CA SER A 10 -1.96 -27.79 -0.87
C SER A 10 -2.85 -26.62 -0.47
N SER A 11 -4.15 -26.86 -0.31
CA SER A 11 -5.05 -25.92 0.36
C SER A 11 -4.89 -26.05 1.88
N LEU A 12 -4.50 -24.96 2.54
CA LEU A 12 -4.44 -24.91 4.00
C LEU A 12 -5.88 -24.80 4.55
N ILE A 13 -6.43 -25.93 4.99
CA ILE A 13 -7.71 -25.98 5.71
C ILE A 13 -7.44 -25.58 7.15
N VAL A 14 -7.75 -24.33 7.52
CA VAL A 14 -7.75 -23.89 8.92
C VAL A 14 -9.08 -24.28 9.54
N ALA A 15 -9.02 -25.12 10.58
CA ALA A 15 -10.18 -25.58 11.33
C ALA A 15 -10.73 -24.45 12.22
N PHE A 16 -11.95 -24.00 11.94
CA PHE A 16 -12.69 -23.12 12.86
C PHE A 16 -13.49 -23.98 13.85
N THR A 17 -13.09 -23.96 15.11
CA THR A 17 -13.84 -24.59 16.20
C THR A 17 -15.12 -23.79 16.45
N LYS A 18 -16.28 -24.45 16.29
CA LYS A 18 -17.59 -23.85 16.59
C LYS A 18 -17.80 -23.79 18.10
N SER A 19 -17.64 -22.61 18.69
CA SER A 19 -18.18 -22.30 20.01
C SER A 19 -19.48 -21.53 19.84
N ALA A 20 -20.60 -22.13 20.26
CA ALA A 20 -21.91 -21.52 20.27
C ALA A 20 -22.18 -20.94 21.67
N VAL A 21 -22.05 -19.63 21.82
CA VAL A 21 -22.60 -18.90 22.97
C VAL A 21 -23.67 -17.95 22.44
N ARG A 22 -24.93 -18.30 22.75
CA ARG A 22 -26.13 -17.55 22.39
C ARG A 22 -26.26 -16.33 23.30
N GLY A 23 -25.63 -15.22 22.93
CA GLY A 23 -25.84 -13.91 23.55
C GLY A 23 -26.93 -13.14 22.82
N LYS A 24 -28.09 -12.95 23.47
CA LYS A 24 -29.11 -11.99 23.03
C LYS A 24 -28.64 -10.57 23.40
N THR A 25 -28.14 -9.81 22.45
CA THR A 25 -28.17 -8.34 22.48
C THR A 25 -28.14 -7.80 21.05
N PHE A 26 -29.30 -7.29 20.61
CA PHE A 26 -29.42 -6.49 19.39
C PHE A 26 -28.82 -5.12 19.69
N SER A 27 -27.50 -4.95 19.55
CA SER A 27 -26.94 -3.60 19.40
C SER A 27 -27.18 -3.20 17.95
N PHE A 28 -28.15 -2.30 17.76
CA PHE A 28 -28.37 -1.59 16.52
C PHE A 28 -27.03 -1.10 15.98
N ILE A 29 -26.54 -1.75 14.92
CA ILE A 29 -25.45 -1.22 14.10
C ILE A 29 -25.98 0.10 13.56
N LYS A 30 -25.61 1.20 14.23
CA LYS A 30 -25.77 2.52 13.65
C LYS A 30 -24.88 2.53 12.42
N LYS A 31 -25.52 2.32 11.27
CA LYS A 31 -24.94 2.56 9.96
C LYS A 31 -24.44 3.99 10.00
N CYS A 32 -23.13 4.18 9.98
CA CYS A 32 -22.55 5.51 9.81
C CYS A 32 -22.83 5.89 8.36
N ASP A 33 -23.98 6.53 8.12
CA ASP A 33 -24.21 7.16 6.83
C ASP A 33 -23.14 8.24 6.67
N PHE A 34 -22.34 8.11 5.62
CA PHE A 34 -21.39 9.14 5.24
C PHE A 34 -22.21 10.40 4.96
N SER A 35 -22.20 11.33 5.92
CA SER A 35 -22.88 12.62 5.80
C SER A 35 -22.17 13.44 4.72
N SER A 36 -22.53 13.16 3.46
CA SER A 36 -22.32 14.08 2.36
C SER A 36 -23.24 15.26 2.63
N GLN A 37 -22.69 16.35 3.17
CA GLN A 37 -23.41 17.60 3.28
C GLN A 37 -23.88 18.02 1.89
N ASN A 38 -25.16 17.80 1.59
CA ASN A 38 -25.84 18.51 0.53
C ASN A 38 -26.07 19.94 1.04
N VAL A 39 -25.07 20.78 0.86
CA VAL A 39 -25.19 22.22 1.09
C VAL A 39 -26.15 22.79 0.04
N PRO A 40 -27.06 23.72 0.39
CA PRO A 40 -28.01 24.32 -0.55
C PRO A 40 -27.24 25.00 -1.67
N ASN A 41 -27.83 25.01 -2.87
CA ASN A 41 -27.34 25.70 -4.06
C ASN A 41 -27.09 27.18 -3.79
N ASN A 42 -25.95 27.48 -3.20
CA ASN A 42 -25.34 28.78 -3.21
C ASN A 42 -24.43 28.78 -4.44
N LYS A 43 -24.77 29.65 -5.39
CA LYS A 43 -23.97 30.04 -6.54
C LYS A 43 -22.68 30.76 -6.09
N ILE A 44 -21.92 30.19 -5.16
CA ILE A 44 -20.52 30.56 -4.88
C ILE A 44 -19.78 30.15 -6.14
N THR A 45 -19.59 31.10 -7.04
CA THR A 45 -18.47 31.01 -7.98
C THR A 45 -17.22 30.90 -7.10
N ARG A 46 -16.65 29.69 -7.01
CA ARG A 46 -15.45 29.35 -6.22
C ARG A 46 -14.21 30.10 -6.74
N LYS A 47 -14.26 31.42 -6.71
CA LYS A 47 -13.19 32.37 -7.06
C LYS A 47 -12.41 32.82 -5.83
N SER A 48 -12.75 32.35 -4.63
CA SER A 48 -11.93 32.59 -3.44
C SER A 48 -10.72 31.66 -3.49
N ILE A 49 -9.63 32.18 -4.06
CA ILE A 49 -8.28 31.62 -3.98
C ILE A 49 -7.95 31.47 -2.48
N VAL A 50 -7.98 30.23 -1.97
CA VAL A 50 -7.61 29.91 -0.58
C VAL A 50 -6.09 29.94 -0.41
N THR A 51 -5.34 29.83 -1.52
CA THR A 51 -3.88 29.84 -1.58
C THR A 51 -3.41 30.53 -2.86
N PRO A 52 -2.25 31.22 -2.89
CA PRO A 52 -1.74 31.90 -4.07
C PRO A 52 -1.32 30.95 -5.21
N PHE A 53 -1.42 29.63 -5.01
CA PHE A 53 -1.06 28.62 -6.00
C PHE A 53 -2.20 28.34 -6.98
N PRO A 54 -1.88 27.93 -8.23
CA PRO A 54 -2.89 27.46 -9.15
C PRO A 54 -3.62 26.22 -8.60
N PRO A 55 -4.86 25.94 -9.05
CA PRO A 55 -5.53 24.68 -8.73
C PRO A 55 -4.66 23.47 -9.11
N LEU A 56 -4.80 22.34 -8.40
CA LEU A 56 -4.02 21.11 -8.67
C LEU A 56 -4.20 20.54 -10.09
N THR A 57 -5.22 20.98 -10.83
CA THR A 57 -5.43 20.65 -12.25
C THR A 57 -4.47 21.40 -13.20
N LYS A 58 -3.80 22.45 -12.73
CA LYS A 58 -2.82 23.22 -13.48
C LYS A 58 -1.44 23.07 -12.83
N PRO A 59 -0.37 22.84 -13.61
CA PRO A 59 0.98 22.76 -13.07
C PRO A 59 1.40 24.11 -12.46
N ILE A 60 2.31 24.06 -11.48
CA ILE A 60 2.91 25.26 -10.91
C ILE A 60 3.85 25.88 -11.96
N PRO A 61 3.74 27.19 -12.25
CA PRO A 61 4.62 27.86 -13.20
C PRO A 61 6.06 27.84 -12.68
N ASN A 62 7.03 27.75 -13.60
CA ASN A 62 8.47 27.79 -13.32
C ASN A 62 9.00 26.64 -12.44
N LEU A 63 8.24 25.55 -12.27
CA LEU A 63 8.75 24.36 -11.59
C LEU A 63 9.64 23.54 -12.55
N PRO A 64 10.83 23.08 -12.11
CA PRO A 64 11.65 22.17 -12.91
C PRO A 64 10.88 20.90 -13.26
N LYS A 65 11.15 20.36 -14.46
CA LYS A 65 10.55 19.10 -14.89
C LYS A 65 11.05 17.97 -13.98
N ALA A 66 10.13 17.31 -13.29
CA ALA A 66 10.46 16.15 -12.47
C ALA A 66 10.99 15.01 -13.35
N ILE A 67 12.18 14.51 -13.01
CA ILE A 67 12.74 13.29 -13.59
C ILE A 67 12.43 12.16 -12.61
N TYR A 68 11.48 11.31 -12.99
CA TYR A 68 11.14 10.12 -12.22
C TYR A 68 12.02 8.96 -12.66
N ALA A 69 12.48 8.14 -11.72
CA ALA A 69 13.18 6.93 -12.13
C ALA A 69 12.19 5.91 -12.70
N THR A 70 12.64 5.18 -13.71
CA THR A 70 11.92 4.03 -14.25
C THR A 70 12.16 2.81 -13.38
N ALA A 71 11.10 2.21 -12.84
CA ALA A 71 11.20 0.92 -12.16
C ALA A 71 11.55 -0.16 -13.19
N LYS A 72 12.81 -0.62 -13.18
CA LYS A 72 13.25 -1.81 -13.94
C LYS A 72 13.41 -2.96 -12.96
N GLU A 73 12.80 -4.11 -13.26
CA GLU A 73 12.91 -5.32 -12.43
C GLU A 73 14.35 -5.88 -12.38
N GLU A 74 15.14 -5.60 -13.42
CA GLU A 74 16.51 -6.11 -13.62
C GLU A 74 17.52 -5.71 -12.52
N HIS A 75 17.16 -4.84 -11.58
CA HIS A 75 18.06 -4.36 -10.52
C HIS A 75 17.70 -4.83 -9.10
N GLN A 76 16.69 -5.68 -8.94
CA GLN A 76 16.22 -6.18 -7.64
C GLN A 76 16.89 -7.50 -7.25
N VAL A 77 18.23 -7.56 -7.31
CA VAL A 77 18.97 -8.75 -6.88
C VAL A 77 19.46 -8.56 -5.45
N THR A 78 19.12 -9.49 -4.55
CA THR A 78 19.66 -9.51 -3.20
C THR A 78 21.14 -9.90 -3.23
N LYS A 79 22.01 -9.02 -2.72
CA LYS A 79 23.42 -9.27 -2.52
C LYS A 79 23.66 -9.67 -1.07
N VAL A 80 24.20 -10.87 -0.87
CA VAL A 80 24.64 -11.35 0.44
C VAL A 80 26.15 -11.24 0.52
N THR A 81 26.65 -10.54 1.54
CA THR A 81 28.07 -10.35 1.81
C THR A 81 28.40 -10.92 3.18
N VAL A 82 29.50 -11.66 3.28
CA VAL A 82 30.04 -12.14 4.56
C VAL A 82 31.21 -11.22 4.92
N LEU A 83 31.12 -10.56 6.06
CA LEU A 83 32.17 -9.68 6.58
C LEU A 83 33.32 -10.52 7.17
N SER A 84 34.49 -9.90 7.35
CA SER A 84 35.69 -10.57 7.89
C SER A 84 35.48 -11.15 9.30
N ASN A 85 34.56 -10.58 10.07
CA ASN A 85 34.16 -11.07 11.39
C ASN A 85 33.09 -12.19 11.33
N GLY A 86 32.74 -12.69 10.14
CA GLY A 86 31.77 -13.76 9.92
C GLY A 86 30.30 -13.32 9.89
N LEU A 87 29.99 -12.03 10.11
CA LEU A 87 28.63 -11.52 10.02
C LEU A 87 28.12 -11.51 8.57
N LYS A 88 26.86 -11.92 8.38
CA LYS A 88 26.19 -11.91 7.07
C LYS A 88 25.34 -10.65 6.94
N VAL A 89 25.55 -9.90 5.87
CA VAL A 89 24.76 -8.72 5.51
C VAL A 89 24.07 -9.00 4.18
N ALA A 90 22.75 -8.87 4.14
CA ALA A 90 21.96 -8.95 2.92
C ALA A 90 21.40 -7.57 2.59
N SER A 91 21.55 -7.14 1.33
CA SER A 91 20.94 -5.91 0.83
C SER A 91 20.32 -6.14 -0.54
N GLU A 92 19.24 -5.45 -0.83
CA GLU A 92 18.58 -5.44 -2.13
C GLU A 92 18.31 -3.98 -2.52
N ASN A 93 18.69 -3.62 -3.74
CA ASN A 93 18.41 -2.28 -4.26
C ASN A 93 16.94 -2.21 -4.66
N ARG A 94 16.18 -1.36 -3.98
CA ARG A 94 14.80 -1.05 -4.36
C ARG A 94 14.66 0.44 -4.68
N PHE A 95 13.90 0.74 -5.72
CA PHE A 95 13.57 2.12 -6.06
C PHE A 95 12.52 2.65 -5.09
N GLY A 96 12.81 3.79 -4.45
CA GLY A 96 11.91 4.44 -3.50
C GLY A 96 12.67 5.43 -2.61
N GLN A 97 11.93 6.31 -1.94
CA GLN A 97 12.52 7.27 -1.00
C GLN A 97 12.89 6.64 0.35
N PHE A 98 12.32 5.49 0.65
CA PHE A 98 12.43 4.85 1.96
C PHE A 98 13.18 3.52 1.85
N CYS A 99 13.85 3.15 2.94
CA CYS A 99 14.46 1.85 3.12
C CYS A 99 14.05 1.23 4.46
N THR A 100 14.15 -0.08 4.56
CA THR A 100 13.91 -0.82 5.80
C THR A 100 15.17 -1.57 6.18
N ILE A 101 15.54 -1.50 7.44
CA ILE A 101 16.74 -2.14 7.98
C ILE A 101 16.29 -3.04 9.13
N GLY A 102 16.89 -4.23 9.23
CA GLY A 102 16.62 -5.18 10.29
C GLY A 102 17.87 -5.98 10.63
N GLY A 103 17.91 -6.51 11.85
CA GLY A 103 19.00 -7.34 12.34
C GLY A 103 18.46 -8.34 13.36
N LYS A 104 19.16 -9.46 13.49
CA LYS A 104 18.97 -10.40 14.60
C LYS A 104 20.14 -10.22 15.54
N PHE A 105 19.83 -9.95 16.80
CA PHE A 105 20.79 -9.89 17.90
C PHE A 105 20.92 -11.28 18.54
#